data_AF-A0A842XC58-F1
#
_entry.id   AF-A0A842XC58-F1
#
_cell.length_a   1.000
_cell.length_b   1.000
_cell.length_c   1.000
_cell.angle_alpha   90.00
_cell.angle_beta   90.00
_cell.angle_gamma   90.00
#
_symmetry.space_group_name_H-M   'P 1'
#
loop_
_entity.id
_entity.type
_entity.pdbx_description
1 polymer ?
#
loop_
_entity_poly.entity_id
_entity_poly.type
_entity_poly.pdbx_seq_one_letter_code
_entity_poly.pdbx_strand_id
1 'polypeptide(L)'
;MKVKIISKEYNPLLKRKEVTFKVEHTETGGTPHRFEVRKQLATLLKTDLELVYVKKMETKTGTMTAVGEANAYDSVEQAKIVEPKHIVARNVPPKRSEESQTPEKPEEPEEKKEES
;
A
#
# COMPACT_ATOMS: atom_id res chain seq x y z
N MET A 1 20.21 -0.05 7.18
CA MET A 1 19.10 -0.72 6.44
C MET A 1 19.35 -0.65 4.94
N LYS A 2 19.20 -1.76 4.23
CA LYS A 2 19.48 -1.89 2.80
C LYS A 2 18.27 -2.46 2.06
N VAL A 3 17.75 -1.74 1.08
CA VAL A 3 16.65 -2.21 0.20
C VAL A 3 17.23 -2.77 -1.09
N LYS A 4 16.78 -3.97 -1.47
CA LYS A 4 17.10 -4.65 -2.74
C LYS A 4 15.81 -4.93 -3.49
N ILE A 5 15.78 -4.63 -4.78
CA ILE A 5 14.66 -5.02 -5.65
C ILE A 5 14.93 -6.44 -6.15
N ILE A 6 14.00 -7.35 -5.90
CA ILE A 6 14.07 -8.74 -6.35
C ILE A 6 13.48 -8.84 -7.77
N SER A 7 12.30 -8.26 -7.97
CA SER A 7 11.58 -8.30 -9.23
C SER A 7 10.93 -6.96 -9.52
N LYS A 8 10.84 -6.63 -10.80
CA LYS A 8 10.12 -5.47 -11.31
C LYS A 8 9.34 -5.91 -12.54
N GLU A 9 8.04 -5.71 -12.52
CA GLU A 9 7.16 -6.06 -13.64
C GLU A 9 6.27 -4.86 -13.96
N TYR A 10 6.18 -4.51 -15.24
CA TYR A 10 5.37 -3.39 -15.68
C TYR A 10 4.08 -3.90 -16.29
N ASN A 11 2.95 -3.50 -15.71
CA ASN A 11 1.63 -3.82 -16.21
C ASN A 11 1.07 -2.61 -16.98
N PRO A 12 1.04 -2.65 -18.33
CA PRO A 12 0.58 -1.53 -19.15
C PRO A 12 -0.93 -1.26 -19.04
N LEU A 13 -1.74 -2.27 -18.72
CA LEU A 13 -3.20 -2.10 -18.58
C LEU A 13 -3.55 -1.24 -17.37
N LEU A 14 -2.83 -1.48 -16.26
CA LEU A 14 -3.01 -0.77 -15.00
C LEU A 14 -1.98 0.34 -14.79
N LYS A 15 -1.17 0.64 -15.82
CA LYS A 15 -0.04 1.60 -15.79
C LYS A 15 0.66 1.63 -14.44
N ARG A 16 1.03 0.44 -13.97
CA ARG A 16 1.67 0.24 -12.67
C ARG A 16 2.89 -0.65 -12.83
N LYS A 17 3.91 -0.36 -12.03
CA LYS A 17 5.09 -1.19 -11.84
C LYS A 17 4.92 -1.95 -10.54
N GLU A 18 4.76 -3.26 -10.65
CA GLU A 18 4.76 -4.17 -9.52
C GLU A 18 6.21 -4.47 -9.17
N VAL A 19 6.58 -4.19 -7.93
CA VAL A 19 7.96 -4.26 -7.45
C VAL A 19 8.00 -5.14 -6.20
N THR A 20 8.66 -6.28 -6.32
CA THR A 20 8.97 -7.12 -5.17
C THR A 20 10.32 -6.70 -4.62
N PHE A 21 10.37 -6.34 -3.35
CA PHE A 21 11.58 -5.86 -2.69
C PHE A 21 11.90 -6.64 -1.41
N LYS A 22 13.19 -6.69 -1.10
CA LYS A 22 13.77 -7.25 0.11
C LYS A 22 14.43 -6.13 0.89
N VAL A 23 14.18 -6.08 2.19
CA VAL A 23 14.83 -5.16 3.11
C VAL A 23 15.71 -5.95 4.07
N GLU A 24 17.00 -5.67 4.07
CA GLU A 24 17.96 -6.20 5.04
C GLU A 24 18.20 -5.11 6.10
N HIS A 25 17.86 -5.40 7.36
CA HIS A 25 17.94 -4.46 8.48
C HIS A 25 18.85 -4.98 9.61
N THR A 26 19.93 -5.64 9.23
CA THR A 26 20.92 -6.27 10.13
C THR A 26 21.53 -5.30 11.15
N GLU A 27 21.61 -4.01 10.83
CA GLU A 27 22.23 -2.99 11.69
C GLU A 27 21.27 -2.36 12.70
N THR A 28 19.97 -2.37 12.41
CA THR A 28 18.97 -1.62 13.18
C THR A 28 18.23 -2.51 14.17
N GLY A 29 18.33 -3.84 14.04
CA GLY A 29 17.77 -4.84 14.98
C GLY A 29 16.23 -4.85 15.09
N GLY A 30 15.55 -3.87 14.48
CA GLY A 30 14.10 -3.69 14.53
C GLY A 30 13.44 -3.81 13.16
N THR A 31 12.12 -3.97 13.18
CA THR A 31 11.32 -3.99 11.95
C THR A 31 11.40 -2.63 11.25
N PRO A 32 11.75 -2.58 9.96
CA PRO A 32 11.95 -1.34 9.23
C PRO A 32 10.63 -0.55 9.18
N HIS A 33 10.72 0.77 9.37
CA HIS A 33 9.54 1.62 9.30
C HIS A 33 9.06 1.74 7.85
N ARG A 34 7.75 1.52 7.60
CA ARG A 34 7.17 1.53 6.24
C ARG A 34 7.47 2.83 5.47
N PHE A 35 7.48 3.97 6.17
CA PHE A 35 7.80 5.27 5.57
C PHE A 35 9.23 5.34 5.01
N GLU A 36 10.20 4.76 5.73
CA GLU A 36 11.60 4.78 5.33
C GLU A 36 11.85 3.83 4.14
N VAL A 37 11.22 2.65 4.17
CA VAL A 37 11.19 1.69 3.05
C VAL A 37 10.65 2.39 1.80
N ARG A 38 9.51 3.09 1.91
CA ARG A 38 8.88 3.80 0.81
C ARG A 38 9.80 4.89 0.24
N LYS A 39 10.48 5.64 1.10
CA LYS A 39 11.46 6.67 0.67
C LYS A 39 12.61 6.07 -0.11
N GLN A 40 13.19 4.98 0.37
CA GLN A 40 14.26 4.30 -0.37
C GLN A 40 13.76 3.71 -1.69
N LEU A 41 12.56 3.10 -1.71
CA LEU A 41 11.97 2.59 -2.95
C LEU A 41 11.72 3.69 -3.99
N ALA A 42 11.19 4.85 -3.56
CA ALA A 42 10.99 6.01 -4.42
C ALA A 42 12.31 6.47 -5.06
N THR A 43 13.39 6.58 -4.26
CA THR A 43 14.73 6.93 -4.77
C THR A 43 15.27 5.89 -5.74
N LEU A 44 15.12 4.59 -5.45
CA LEU A 44 15.59 3.50 -6.31
C LEU A 44 14.83 3.44 -7.64
N LEU A 45 13.52 3.70 -7.60
CA LEU A 45 12.64 3.68 -8.76
C LEU A 45 12.60 5.02 -9.51
N LYS A 46 13.32 6.05 -9.03
CA LYS A 46 13.30 7.44 -9.55
C LYS A 46 11.88 7.96 -9.73
N THR A 47 11.01 7.64 -8.78
CA THR A 47 9.59 7.97 -8.80
C THR A 47 9.23 8.73 -7.53
N ASP A 48 8.18 9.52 -7.55
CA ASP A 48 7.73 10.26 -6.36
C ASP A 48 7.23 9.33 -5.26
N LEU A 49 7.44 9.78 -4.01
CA LEU A 49 6.93 9.11 -2.82
C LEU A 49 5.42 8.85 -2.94
N GLU A 50 4.67 9.85 -3.41
CA GLU A 50 3.19 9.82 -3.51
C GLU A 50 2.66 8.76 -4.48
N LEU A 51 3.49 8.33 -5.43
CA LEU A 51 3.16 7.34 -6.45
C LEU A 51 3.54 5.90 -6.05
N VAL A 52 4.34 5.74 -4.99
CA VAL A 52 4.78 4.44 -4.47
C VAL A 52 3.88 3.99 -3.32
N TYR A 53 3.25 2.83 -3.48
CA TYR A 53 2.35 2.21 -2.51
C TYR A 53 2.88 0.85 -2.07
N VAL A 54 3.13 0.69 -0.77
CA VAL A 54 3.53 -0.60 -0.20
C VAL A 54 2.27 -1.41 0.12
N LYS A 55 2.02 -2.46 -0.65
CA LYS A 55 0.84 -3.33 -0.50
C LYS A 55 0.99 -4.25 0.69
N LYS A 56 2.13 -4.94 0.76
CA LYS A 56 2.43 -5.90 1.83
C LYS A 56 3.90 -5.78 2.23
N MET A 57 4.16 -5.93 3.52
CA MET A 57 5.51 -6.02 4.05
C MET A 57 5.48 -6.98 5.22
N GLU A 58 6.22 -8.07 5.11
CA GLU A 58 6.31 -9.11 6.11
C GLU A 58 7.77 -9.34 6.50
N THR A 59 8.03 -9.28 7.79
CA THR A 59 9.34 -9.58 8.35
C THR A 59 9.43 -11.07 8.61
N LYS A 60 10.49 -11.74 8.15
CA LYS A 60 10.70 -13.16 8.45
C LYS A 60 11.26 -13.29 9.87
N THR A 61 10.46 -13.82 10.79
CA THR A 61 10.88 -14.11 12.17
C THR A 61 12.18 -14.93 12.20
N GLY A 62 13.10 -14.55 13.09
CA GLY A 62 14.41 -15.19 13.21
C GLY A 62 15.44 -14.73 12.16
N THR A 63 15.05 -13.88 11.21
CA THR A 63 15.97 -13.27 10.25
C THR A 63 15.82 -11.75 10.28
N MET A 64 16.93 -11.00 10.19
CA MET A 64 16.91 -9.53 10.07
C MET A 64 16.56 -9.07 8.64
N THR A 65 15.55 -9.70 8.05
CA THR A 65 15.11 -9.51 6.67
C THR A 65 13.59 -9.38 6.60
N ALA A 66 13.12 -8.36 5.89
CA ALA A 66 11.73 -8.23 5.48
C ALA A 66 11.59 -8.37 3.96
N VAL A 67 10.47 -8.92 3.54
CA VAL A 67 10.09 -9.02 2.12
C VAL A 67 8.78 -8.27 1.96
N GLY A 68 8.66 -7.51 0.88
CA GLY A 68 7.46 -6.75 0.61
C GLY A 68 7.19 -6.60 -0.88
N GLU A 69 5.95 -6.20 -1.15
CA GLU A 69 5.45 -5.88 -2.46
C GLU A 69 5.02 -4.43 -2.47
N ALA A 70 5.47 -3.69 -3.48
CA ALA A 70 5.11 -2.30 -3.72
C ALA A 70 4.63 -2.12 -5.16
N ASN A 71 3.66 -1.24 -5.33
CA ASN A 71 3.17 -0.77 -6.62
C ASN A 71 3.63 0.67 -6.82
N ALA A 72 4.27 0.96 -7.94
CA ALA A 72 4.55 2.33 -8.37
C ALA A 72 3.63 2.67 -9.55
N TYR A 73 2.79 3.69 -9.37
CA TYR A 73 1.85 4.15 -10.39
C TYR A 73 2.42 5.35 -11.16
N ASP A 74 1.94 5.58 -12.38
CA ASP A 74 2.33 6.78 -13.13
C ASP A 74 1.54 8.03 -12.69
N SER A 75 0.34 7.86 -12.12
CA SER A 75 -0.52 8.95 -11.64
C SER A 75 -1.19 8.62 -10.30
N VAL A 76 -1.37 9.66 -9.47
CA VAL A 76 -2.05 9.57 -8.16
C VAL A 76 -3.54 9.24 -8.32
N GLU A 77 -4.18 9.73 -9.39
CA GLU A 77 -5.59 9.46 -9.68
C GLU A 77 -5.81 7.97 -9.92
N GLN A 78 -4.90 7.36 -10.69
CA GLN A 78 -4.93 5.94 -10.99
C GLN A 78 -4.69 5.09 -9.73
N ALA A 79 -3.77 5.53 -8.87
CA ALA A 79 -3.57 4.88 -7.57
C ALA A 79 -4.83 4.91 -6.70
N LYS A 80 -5.58 6.02 -6.68
CA LYS A 80 -6.84 6.16 -5.92
C LYS A 80 -7.99 5.31 -6.46
N ILE A 81 -8.01 5.05 -7.76
CA ILE A 81 -9.05 4.22 -8.41
C ILE A 81 -8.75 2.73 -8.19
N VAL A 82 -7.47 2.33 -8.30
CA VAL A 82 -7.06 0.92 -8.25
C VAL A 82 -6.88 0.42 -6.81
N GLU A 83 -6.28 1.20 -5.93
CA GLU A 83 -6.09 0.79 -4.53
C GLU A 83 -7.34 1.11 -3.70
N PRO A 84 -7.81 0.17 -2.88
CA PRO A 84 -8.95 0.42 -2.01
C PRO A 84 -8.61 1.48 -0.95
N LYS A 85 -9.62 2.25 -0.54
CA LYS A 85 -9.50 3.42 0.36
C LYS A 85 -8.66 3.14 1.63
N HIS A 86 -8.68 1.91 2.14
CA HIS A 86 -7.92 1.50 3.33
C HIS A 86 -6.40 1.35 3.11
N ILE A 87 -5.93 1.11 1.88
CA ILE A 87 -4.50 1.06 1.54
C ILE A 87 -3.95 2.48 1.39
N VAL A 88 -4.73 3.37 0.76
CA VAL A 88 -4.39 4.79 0.65
C VAL A 88 -4.26 5.40 2.05
N ALA A 89 -5.21 5.14 2.95
CA ALA A 89 -5.19 5.66 4.32
C ALA A 89 -3.99 5.19 5.17
N ARG A 90 -3.42 4.01 4.89
CA ARG A 90 -2.21 3.52 5.58
C ARG A 90 -0.91 4.08 5.01
N ASN A 91 -0.93 4.50 3.76
CA ASN A 91 0.27 4.93 3.06
C ASN A 91 0.43 6.46 3.11
N VAL A 92 -0.65 7.23 3.06
CA VAL A 92 -0.60 8.70 3.18
C VAL A 92 -0.44 9.06 4.68
N PRO A 93 0.55 9.88 5.08
CA PRO A 93 0.60 10.39 6.44
C PRO A 93 -0.70 11.16 6.73
N PRO A 94 -1.23 11.15 7.97
CA PRO A 94 -2.55 11.68 8.28
C PRO A 94 -2.56 13.19 8.09
N LYS A 95 -2.78 13.65 6.86
CA LYS A 95 -3.03 15.05 6.57
C LYS A 95 -4.53 15.24 6.62
N ARG A 96 -4.95 15.70 7.78
CA ARG A 96 -6.20 16.39 8.11
C ARG A 96 -6.75 17.17 6.90
N SER A 97 -7.85 16.69 6.34
CA SER A 97 -8.88 17.40 5.55
C SER A 97 -9.94 16.33 5.24
N GLU A 98 -10.96 16.16 6.08
CA GLU A 98 -12.27 16.82 5.97
C GLU A 98 -12.86 16.83 4.55
N GLU A 99 -14.06 16.24 4.48
CA GLU A 99 -15.03 16.22 3.38
C GLU A 99 -14.61 15.41 2.13
N SER A 100 -15.35 14.39 1.68
CA SER A 100 -16.80 14.44 1.47
C SER A 100 -17.42 13.04 1.31
N GLN A 101 -18.52 12.86 2.05
CA GLN A 101 -19.75 12.14 1.69
C GLN A 101 -19.81 10.61 1.90
N THR A 102 -20.27 10.22 3.09
CA THR A 102 -21.56 9.51 3.22
C THR A 102 -22.68 10.44 2.72
N PRO A 103 -23.61 9.97 1.88
CA PRO A 103 -24.79 9.23 2.36
C PRO A 103 -25.09 8.04 1.41
N GLU A 104 -26.02 7.12 1.57
CA GLU A 104 -27.13 6.93 2.49
C GLU A 104 -27.45 5.42 2.43
N LYS A 105 -27.80 4.86 3.57
CA LYS A 105 -28.62 3.66 3.69
C LYS A 105 -29.99 4.00 3.08
N PRO A 106 -30.65 3.05 2.38
CA PRO A 106 -32.05 2.82 2.71
C PRO A 106 -32.24 1.44 3.33
N GLU A 107 -32.71 1.42 4.58
CA GLU A 107 -33.81 0.53 5.00
C GLU A 107 -34.97 0.75 4.02
N GLU A 108 -35.75 -0.25 3.58
CA GLU A 108 -36.65 -1.11 4.36
C GLU A 108 -37.38 -2.03 3.33
N PRO A 109 -38.40 -2.85 3.69
CA PRO A 109 -38.42 -4.11 4.44
C PRO A 109 -38.80 -5.32 3.53
N GLU A 110 -38.58 -6.56 3.98
CA GLU A 110 -39.45 -7.67 3.56
C GLU A 110 -39.90 -8.44 4.81
N GLU A 111 -41.10 -8.09 5.23
CA GLU A 111 -41.86 -8.71 6.31
C GLU A 111 -42.50 -10.02 5.80
N LYS A 112 -42.57 -11.01 6.69
CA LYS A 112 -43.37 -12.25 6.69
C LYS A 112 -42.75 -13.51 6.06
N LYS A 113 -42.29 -14.39 6.96
CA LYS A 113 -42.84 -15.74 7.18
C LYS A 113 -42.60 -16.15 8.65
N GLU A 114 -43.67 -16.49 9.40
CA GLU A 114 -43.93 -17.84 9.96
C GLU A 114 -42.81 -18.28 10.93
N GLU A 115 -42.98 -18.62 12.21
CA GLU A 115 -44.04 -19.34 12.92
C GLU A 115 -43.57 -19.54 14.39
N SER A 116 -44.45 -19.37 15.37
CA SER A 116 -44.51 -20.01 16.72
C SER A 116 -45.12 -19.11 17.79
#